data_AF-A0A3N4JBT9-F1
#
_entry.id   AF-A0A3N4JBT9-F1
#
_cell.length_a   1.000
_cell.length_b   1.000
_cell.length_c   1.000
_cell.angle_alpha   90.00
_cell.angle_beta   90.00
_cell.angle_gamma   90.00
#
_symmetry.space_group_name_H-M   'P 1'
#
loop_
_entity.id
_entity.type
_entity.pdbx_description
1 polymer ?
#
loop_
_entity_poly.entity_id
_entity_poly.type
_entity_poly.pdbx_seq_one_letter_code
_entity_poly.pdbx_strand_id
1 'polypeptide(L)' 'MPWDQATRKRCETTINEKVRIIELRTTGMSFRQIGAETAISRTQVAEIYRRWTLAILLIRP' A
#
# COMPACT_ATOMS: atom_id res chain seq x y z
N MET A 1 -3.61 4.75 13.82
CA MET A 1 -3.53 5.26 12.43
C MET A 1 -3.98 6.70 12.44
N PRO A 2 -3.19 7.63 11.88
CA PRO A 2 -3.57 9.02 11.85
C PRO A 2 -4.77 9.14 10.90
N TRP A 3 -5.84 9.72 11.44
CA TRP A 3 -7.03 10.09 10.67
C TRP A 3 -6.79 11.49 10.15
N ASP A 4 -7.12 11.72 8.88
CA ASP A 4 -7.09 13.05 8.32
C ASP A 4 -8.25 13.85 8.96
N GLN A 5 -7.92 14.67 9.96
CA GLN A 5 -8.92 15.39 10.76
C GLN A 5 -9.75 16.37 9.91
N ALA A 6 -9.20 16.86 8.80
CA ALA A 6 -9.87 17.80 7.90
C ALA A 6 -10.98 17.13 7.07
N THR A 7 -10.78 15.87 6.67
CA THR A 7 -11.72 15.20 5.75
C THR A 7 -12.52 14.05 6.39
N ARG A 8 -12.19 13.63 7.62
CA ARG A 8 -12.70 12.39 8.25
C ARG A 8 -12.49 11.14 7.40
N LYS A 9 -11.74 11.24 6.30
CA LYS A 9 -11.35 10.11 5.46
C LYS A 9 -10.07 9.53 6.04
N ARG A 10 -9.86 8.22 5.84
CA ARG A 10 -8.52 7.65 6.09
C ARG A 10 -7.54 8.42 5.21
N CYS A 11 -6.39 8.85 5.77
CA CYS A 11 -5.32 9.46 4.99
C CYS A 11 -5.09 8.60 3.76
N GLU A 12 -5.26 9.21 2.59
CA GLU A 12 -5.09 8.51 1.33
C GLU A 12 -3.62 8.13 1.24
N THR A 13 -3.31 6.84 1.18
CA THR A 13 -1.93 6.37 1.12
C THR A 13 -1.22 7.07 -0.03
N THR A 14 -0.15 7.79 0.31
CA THR A 14 0.61 8.64 -0.57
C THR A 14 1.17 7.81 -1.74
N ILE A 15 1.34 8.41 -2.92
CA ILE A 15 1.96 7.72 -4.07
C ILE A 15 3.31 7.11 -3.67
N ASN A 16 4.10 7.82 -2.86
CA ASN A 16 5.40 7.34 -2.36
C ASN A 16 5.29 6.07 -1.50
N GLU A 17 4.28 5.98 -0.64
CA GLU A 17 4.06 4.79 0.20
C GLU A 17 3.64 3.59 -0.66
N LYS A 18 2.81 3.82 -1.68
CA LYS A 18 2.41 2.79 -2.65
C LYS A 18 3.60 2.26 -3.44
N VAL A 19 4.46 3.15 -3.94
CA VAL A 19 5.71 2.78 -4.64
C VAL A 19 6.61 1.96 -3.72
N ARG A 20 6.84 2.42 -2.48
CA ARG A 20 7.67 1.71 -1.51
C ARG A 20 7.12 0.32 -1.15
N ILE A 21 5.80 0.14 -1.04
CA ILE A 21 5.17 -1.17 -0.85
C ILE A 21 5.49 -2.11 -2.02
N ILE A 22 5.43 -1.63 -3.26
CA ILE A 22 5.73 -2.43 -4.46
C ILE A 22 7.20 -2.82 -4.48
N GLU A 23 8.11 -1.87 -4.27
CA GLU A 23 9.55 -2.11 -4.22
C GLU A 23 9.88 -3.20 -3.18
N LEU A 24 9.43 -3.04 -1.94
CA LEU A 24 9.67 -4.03 -0.89
C LEU A 24 9.02 -5.38 -1.19
N ARG A 25 7.92 -5.41 -1.96
CA ARG A 25 7.32 -6.67 -2.38
C ARG A 25 8.14 -7.36 -3.48
N THR A 26 8.72 -6.59 -4.39
CA THR A 26 9.60 -7.13 -5.45
C THR A 26 10.91 -7.70 -4.90
N THR A 27 11.39 -7.22 -3.75
CA THR A 27 12.55 -7.80 -3.05
C THR A 27 12.22 -9.10 -2.28
N GLY A 28 10.97 -9.56 -2.35
CA GLY A 28 10.52 -10.80 -1.72
C GLY A 28 10.00 -10.66 -0.29
N MET A 29 9.88 -9.43 0.24
CA MET A 29 9.37 -9.25 1.60
C MET A 29 7.90 -9.65 1.74
N SER A 30 7.57 -10.20 2.91
CA SER A 30 6.18 -10.51 3.28
C SER A 30 5.40 -9.24 3.60
N PHE A 31 4.06 -9.26 3.42
CA PHE A 31 3.22 -8.12 3.80
C PHE A 31 3.32 -7.72 5.28
N ARG A 32 3.70 -8.67 6.15
CA ARG A 32 3.94 -8.38 7.57
C ARG A 32 5.22 -7.55 7.76
N GLN A 33 6.31 -7.92 7.08
CA GLN A 33 7.57 -7.17 7.12
C GLN A 33 7.41 -5.80 6.50
N ILE A 34 6.72 -5.70 5.35
CA ILE A 34 6.44 -4.43 4.69
C ILE A 34 5.64 -3.50 5.60
N GLY A 35 4.64 -4.03 6.30
CA GLY A 35 3.86 -3.24 7.26
C GLY A 35 4.68 -2.72 8.44
N ALA A 36 5.62 -3.52 8.94
CA ALA A 36 6.56 -3.08 9.97
C ALA A 36 7.50 -1.97 9.47
N GLU A 37 8.01 -2.11 8.24
CA GLU A 37 8.93 -1.17 7.59
C GLU A 37 8.26 0.16 7.21
N THR A 38 6.99 0.11 6.80
CA THR A 38 6.24 1.29 6.33
C THR A 38 5.31 1.89 7.39
N ALA A 39 5.24 1.30 8.59
CA ALA A 39 4.26 1.62 9.63
C ALA A 39 2.78 1.50 9.18
N ILE A 40 2.52 0.77 8.09
CA ILE A 40 1.18 0.51 7.55
C ILE A 40 0.72 -0.86 8.06
N SER A 41 -0.57 -1.02 8.37
CA SER A 41 -1.06 -2.33 8.79
C SER A 41 -0.89 -3.36 7.66
N ARG A 42 -0.57 -4.61 8.02
CA ARG A 42 -0.49 -5.73 7.07
C ARG A 42 -1.73 -5.81 6.15
N THR A 43 -2.92 -5.55 6.70
CA THR A 43 -4.18 -5.60 5.96
C THR A 43 -4.26 -4.48 4.93
N GLN A 44 -3.88 -3.25 5.29
CA GLN A 44 -3.79 -2.14 4.34
C GLN A 44 -2.75 -2.40 3.26
N VAL A 45 -1.55 -2.88 3.61
CA VAL A 45 -0.52 -3.24 2.63
C VAL A 45 -1.07 -4.23 1.59
N ALA A 46 -1.76 -5.29 2.04
CA ALA A 46 -2.34 -6.28 1.15
C ALA A 46 -3.45 -5.70 0.26
N GLU A 47 -4.31 -4.83 0.81
CA GLU A 47 -5.36 -4.15 0.07
C GLU A 47 -4.79 -3.22 -1.02
N ILE A 48 -3.80 -2.40 -0.66
CA ILE A 48 -3.10 -1.49 -1.57
C ILE A 48 -2.46 -2.29 -2.70
N TYR A 49 -1.71 -3.34 -2.36
CA TYR A 49 -1.04 -4.17 -3.34
C TYR A 49 -2.03 -4.80 -4.33
N ARG A 50 -3.14 -5.39 -3.84
CA ARG A 50 -4.18 -5.99 -4.71
C ARG A 50 -4.81 -4.98 -5.66
N ARG A 51 -5.19 -3.79 -5.15
CA ARG A 51 -5.79 -2.73 -5.98
C ARG A 51 -4.84 -2.30 -7.10
N TRP A 52 -3.56 -2.16 -6.79
CA TRP A 52 -2.53 -1.81 -7.76
C TRP A 52 -2.26 -2.93 -8.77
N THR A 53 -2.16 -4.18 -8.33
CA THR A 53 -1.96 -5.31 -9.26
C THR A 53 -3.13 -5.43 -10.23
N LEU A 54 -4.36 -5.25 -9.76
CA LEU A 54 -5.55 -5.22 -10.62
C LEU A 54 -5.49 -4.05 -11.61
N ALA A 55 -5.12 -2.85 -11.17
CA ALA A 55 -4.97 -1.71 -12.06
C ALA A 55 -3.91 -1.97 -13.16
N ILE A 56 -2.76 -2.55 -12.82
CA ILE A 56 -1.71 -2.90 -13.80
C ILE A 56 -2.19 -3.99 -14.77
N LEU A 57 -2.88 -5.01 -14.28
CA LEU A 57 -3.46 -6.08 -15.10
C LEU A 57 -4.53 -5.55 -16.08
N LEU A 58 -5.33 -4.57 -15.66
CA LEU A 58 -6.38 -3.98 -16.49
C LEU A 58 -5.86 -2.96 -17.51
N ILE A 59 -4.63 -2.47 -17.35
CA ILE A 59 -3.97 -1.53 -18.28
C ILE A 59 -3.20 -2.25 -19.39
N ARG A 60 -2.88 -3.55 -19.23
CA ARG A 60 -2.26 -4.34 -20.31
C ARG A 60 -3.35 -4.99 -21.18
N PRO A 61 -3.57 -4.54 -22.43
CA PRO A 61 -4.39 -5.25 -23.41
C PRO A 61 -3.74 -6.57 -23.87
#